data_AF-A0A538C073-F1
#
_entry.id   AF-A0A538C073-F1
#
_cell.length_a   1.000
_cell.length_b   1.000
_cell.length_c   1.000
_cell.angle_alpha   90.00
_cell.angle_beta   90.00
_cell.angle_gamma   90.00
#
_symmetry.space_group_name_H-M   'P 1'
#
loop_
_entity.id
_entity.type
_entity.pdbx_description
1 polymer ?
#
loop_
_entity_poly.entity_id
_entity_poly.type
_entity_poly.pdbx_seq_one_letter_code
_entity_poly.pdbx_strand_id
1 'polypeptide(L)'
;MGRVLSRLHRHDEALALFEIAGGMFEEMGDGGEVLETEARVAECYVFMGNWGEALARSDAAFRLARELGGVPPQMPLLHRARAYALMQAGRAAESREPLEASLAAARARQADFDIGLTLRALAEFARVAGEPPDPDVEQESKTILDRLGVVTVPHVPLPAPPIVVIPEGPLPVPT
;
A
#
# COMPACT_ATOMS: atom_id res chain seq x y z
N MET A 1 8.82 14.48 11.20
CA MET A 1 10.11 14.16 10.58
C MET A 1 10.10 12.80 9.87
N GLY A 2 9.68 11.69 10.52
CA GLY A 2 9.64 10.35 9.90
C GLY A 2 8.85 10.23 8.59
N ARG A 3 7.68 10.90 8.47
CA ARG A 3 6.86 10.94 7.23
C ARG A 3 7.55 11.58 6.02
N VAL A 4 8.50 12.49 6.25
CA VAL A 4 9.28 13.14 5.19
C VAL A 4 10.49 12.26 4.83
N LEU A 5 11.14 11.66 5.83
CA LEU A 5 12.28 10.76 5.64
C LEU A 5 11.91 9.45 4.91
N SER A 6 10.76 8.85 5.24
CA SER A 6 10.21 7.67 4.53
C SER A 6 9.99 7.96 3.04
N ARG A 7 9.59 9.20 2.70
CA ARG A 7 9.40 9.64 1.32
C ARG A 7 10.70 10.08 0.63
N LEU A 8 11.81 10.24 1.37
CA LEU A 8 13.14 10.60 0.88
C LEU A 8 14.09 9.40 0.80
N HIS A 9 13.57 8.17 0.83
CA HIS A 9 14.35 6.92 0.81
C HIS A 9 15.30 6.73 2.01
N ARG A 10 15.09 7.46 3.10
CA ARG A 10 15.82 7.29 4.37
C ARG A 10 15.03 6.38 5.31
N HIS A 11 14.76 5.16 4.83
CA HIS A 11 13.85 4.22 5.48
C HIS A 11 14.37 3.75 6.84
N ASP A 12 15.67 3.46 6.96
CA ASP A 12 16.27 3.02 8.23
C ASP A 12 16.17 4.08 9.33
N GLU A 13 16.38 5.36 8.98
CA GLU A 13 16.23 6.47 9.93
C GLU A 13 14.77 6.73 10.27
N ALA A 14 13.86 6.57 9.30
CA ALA A 14 12.43 6.66 9.56
C ALA A 14 11.98 5.55 10.51
N LEU A 15 12.41 4.30 10.28
CA LEU A 15 12.15 3.16 11.16
C LEU A 15 12.66 3.43 12.57
N ALA A 16 13.92 3.85 12.74
CA ALA A 16 14.47 4.15 14.06
C ALA A 16 13.64 5.20 14.82
N LEU A 17 13.20 6.27 14.12
CA LEU A 17 12.35 7.29 14.72
C LEU A 17 10.95 6.77 15.07
N PHE A 18 10.38 5.89 14.25
CA PHE A 18 9.09 5.28 14.52
C PHE A 18 9.16 4.31 15.70
N GLU A 19 10.19 3.46 15.81
CA GLU A 19 10.34 2.56 16.97
C GLU A 19 10.49 3.34 18.28
N ILE A 20 11.27 4.43 18.29
CA ILE A 20 11.39 5.31 19.47
C ILE A 20 10.03 5.93 19.83
N ALA A 21 9.34 6.49 18.84
CA ALA A 21 8.04 7.11 19.06
C ALA A 21 6.99 6.10 19.55
N GLY A 22 6.98 4.89 18.96
CA GLY A 22 6.09 3.80 19.34
C GLY A 22 6.25 3.43 20.81
N GLY A 23 7.48 3.21 21.27
CA GLY A 23 7.74 2.92 22.69
C GLY A 23 7.26 4.03 23.62
N MET A 24 7.43 5.30 23.24
CA MET A 24 6.90 6.43 24.02
C MET A 24 5.36 6.42 24.07
N PHE A 25 4.68 6.14 22.95
CA PHE A 25 3.22 6.08 22.92
C PHE A 25 2.67 4.88 23.69
N GLU A 26 3.35 3.74 23.66
CA GLU A 26 3.02 2.57 24.48
C GLU A 26 3.11 2.90 25.98
N GLU A 27 4.19 3.55 26.42
CA GLU A 27 4.36 3.99 27.81
C GLU A 27 3.24 4.96 28.26
N MET A 28 2.77 5.80 27.34
CA MET A 28 1.66 6.74 27.59
C MET A 28 0.27 6.10 27.47
N GLY A 29 0.17 4.86 27.00
CA GLY A 29 -1.10 4.19 26.74
C GLY A 29 -1.90 4.77 25.57
N ASP A 30 -1.25 5.49 24.65
CA ASP A 30 -1.90 6.08 23.47
C ASP A 30 -1.95 5.08 22.32
N GLY A 31 -2.91 4.16 22.38
CA GLY A 31 -3.05 3.12 21.36
C GLY A 31 -3.33 3.66 19.95
N GLY A 32 -3.91 4.87 19.82
CA GLY A 32 -4.13 5.50 18.51
C GLY A 32 -2.82 5.89 17.83
N GLU A 33 -1.90 6.47 18.59
CA GLU A 33 -0.57 6.84 18.08
C GLU A 33 0.36 5.63 17.91
N VAL A 34 0.22 4.60 18.75
CA VAL A 34 0.88 3.29 18.50
C VAL A 34 0.42 2.71 17.17
N LEU A 35 -0.89 2.75 16.89
CA LEU A 35 -1.44 2.26 15.63
C LEU A 35 -0.96 3.05 14.41
N GLU A 36 -0.89 4.39 14.50
CA GLU A 36 -0.27 5.24 13.46
C GLU A 36 1.18 4.82 13.22
N THR A 37 1.94 4.59 14.29
CA THR A 37 3.34 4.21 14.22
C THR A 37 3.52 2.86 13.51
N GLU A 38 2.77 1.84 13.92
CA GLU A 38 2.81 0.51 13.28
C GLU A 38 2.43 0.58 11.79
N ALA A 39 1.43 1.37 11.43
CA ALA A 39 1.05 1.57 10.03
C ALA A 39 2.18 2.21 9.20
N ARG A 40 2.92 3.15 9.79
CA ARG A 40 4.07 3.80 9.13
C ARG A 40 5.29 2.90 9.01
N VAL A 41 5.53 2.06 10.02
CA VAL A 41 6.59 1.05 9.98
C VAL A 41 6.30 0.04 8.86
N ALA A 42 5.06 -0.46 8.76
CA ALA A 42 4.64 -1.33 7.66
C ALA A 42 4.84 -0.68 6.28
N GLU A 43 4.46 0.59 6.10
CA GLU A 43 4.68 1.35 4.86
C GLU A 43 6.18 1.50 4.52
N CYS A 44 7.04 1.71 5.52
CA CYS A 44 8.49 1.76 5.30
C CYS A 44 9.04 0.42 4.80
N TYR A 45 8.63 -0.70 5.42
CA TYR A 45 9.06 -2.03 4.96
C TYR A 45 8.57 -2.36 3.55
N VAL A 46 7.37 -1.90 3.18
CA VAL A 46 6.90 -1.97 1.78
C VAL A 46 7.85 -1.22 0.84
N PHE A 47 8.25 0.01 1.16
CA PHE A 47 9.18 0.76 0.29
C PHE A 47 10.56 0.10 0.20
N MET A 48 10.99 -0.62 1.25
CA MET A 48 12.24 -1.39 1.26
C MET A 48 12.12 -2.75 0.53
N GLY A 49 10.92 -3.15 0.10
CA GLY A 49 10.67 -4.48 -0.46
C GLY A 49 10.74 -5.61 0.57
N ASN A 50 10.81 -5.30 1.87
CA ASN A 50 10.82 -6.29 2.94
C ASN A 50 9.38 -6.67 3.31
N TRP A 51 8.76 -7.44 2.42
CA TRP A 51 7.36 -7.85 2.53
C TRP A 51 7.07 -8.67 3.81
N GLY A 52 8.04 -9.42 4.32
CA GLY A 52 7.87 -10.22 5.54
C GLY A 52 7.60 -9.36 6.76
N GLU A 53 8.44 -8.36 6.99
CA GLU A 53 8.27 -7.39 8.07
C GLU A 53 7.04 -6.50 7.86
N ALA A 54 6.76 -6.09 6.61
CA ALA A 54 5.56 -5.33 6.30
C ALA A 54 4.27 -6.07 6.68
N LEU A 55 4.19 -7.38 6.40
CA LEU A 55 3.05 -8.21 6.78
C LEU A 55 2.96 -8.39 8.31
N ALA A 56 4.08 -8.68 8.97
CA ALA A 56 4.12 -8.85 10.42
C ALA A 56 3.62 -7.60 11.17
N ARG A 57 4.09 -6.42 10.73
CA ARG A 57 3.70 -5.12 11.28
C ARG A 57 2.25 -4.77 10.96
N SER A 58 1.79 -5.05 9.73
CA SER A 58 0.38 -4.92 9.37
C SER A 58 -0.52 -5.79 10.27
N ASP A 59 -0.15 -7.04 10.52
CA ASP A 59 -0.93 -7.95 11.37
C ASP A 59 -0.97 -7.50 12.84
N ALA A 60 0.13 -6.93 13.36
CA ALA A 60 0.16 -6.30 14.68
C ALA A 60 -0.78 -5.10 14.74
N ALA A 61 -0.71 -4.20 13.77
CA ALA A 61 -1.62 -3.06 13.67
C ALA A 61 -3.09 -3.47 13.56
N PHE A 62 -3.43 -4.51 12.79
CA PHE A 62 -4.80 -5.01 12.71
C PHE A 62 -5.29 -5.64 14.03
N ARG A 63 -4.42 -6.24 14.84
CA ARG A 63 -4.80 -6.69 16.20
C ARG A 63 -5.12 -5.49 17.09
N LEU A 64 -4.22 -4.50 17.13
CA LEU A 64 -4.41 -3.29 17.92
C LEU A 64 -5.67 -2.52 17.50
N ALA A 65 -5.91 -2.34 16.20
CA ALA A 65 -7.11 -1.70 15.68
C ALA A 65 -8.41 -2.38 16.16
N ARG A 66 -8.41 -3.71 16.26
CA ARG A 66 -9.56 -4.47 16.79
C ARG A 66 -9.76 -4.25 18.28
N GLU A 67 -8.67 -4.14 19.04
CA GLU A 67 -8.70 -3.89 20.49
C GLU A 67 -9.19 -2.48 20.82
N LEU A 68 -8.80 -1.48 20.04
CA LEU A 68 -9.24 -0.09 20.21
C LEU A 68 -10.71 0.14 19.83
N GLY A 69 -11.26 -0.71 18.95
CA GLY A 69 -12.63 -0.61 18.46
C GLY A 69 -12.84 0.51 17.43
N GLY A 70 -13.98 0.45 16.75
CA GLY A 70 -14.30 1.37 15.65
C GLY A 70 -13.46 1.12 14.39
N VAL A 71 -13.45 2.09 13.48
CA VAL A 71 -12.63 2.05 12.25
C VAL A 71 -11.57 3.15 12.35
N PRO A 72 -10.33 2.83 12.76
CA PRO A 72 -9.28 3.82 12.92
C PRO A 72 -8.98 4.59 11.63
N PRO A 73 -8.52 5.86 11.73
CA PRO A 73 -8.06 6.63 10.57
C PRO A 73 -7.00 5.94 9.71
N GLN A 74 -6.21 5.06 10.30
CA GLN A 74 -5.08 4.36 9.69
C GLN A 74 -5.50 3.21 8.77
N MET A 75 -6.77 2.78 8.80
CA MET A 75 -7.22 1.59 8.09
C MET A 75 -6.94 1.60 6.57
N PRO A 76 -7.12 2.70 5.83
CA PRO A 76 -6.73 2.74 4.42
C PRO A 76 -5.24 2.46 4.22
N LEU A 77 -4.37 3.09 5.02
CA LEU A 77 -2.93 2.87 4.94
C LEU A 77 -2.55 1.42 5.24
N LEU A 78 -3.11 0.84 6.30
CA LEU A 78 -2.82 -0.54 6.71
C LEU A 78 -3.23 -1.57 5.67
N HIS A 79 -4.42 -1.43 5.12
CA HIS A 79 -4.90 -2.30 4.05
C HIS A 79 -4.05 -2.18 2.78
N ARG A 80 -3.69 -0.95 2.39
CA ARG A 80 -2.81 -0.70 1.23
C ARG A 80 -1.39 -1.24 1.44
N ALA A 81 -0.81 -1.08 2.64
CA ALA A 81 0.50 -1.63 2.97
C ALA A 81 0.51 -3.17 2.91
N ARG A 82 -0.51 -3.82 3.49
CA ARG A 82 -0.70 -5.28 3.38
C ARG A 82 -0.81 -5.73 1.93
N ALA A 83 -1.60 -5.03 1.11
CA ALA A 83 -1.75 -5.34 -0.32
C ALA A 83 -0.41 -5.28 -1.05
N TYR A 84 0.37 -4.21 -0.86
CA TYR A 84 1.68 -4.09 -1.47
C TYR A 84 2.64 -5.20 -1.03
N ALA A 85 2.65 -5.53 0.27
CA ALA A 85 3.47 -6.63 0.78
C ALA A 85 3.05 -7.99 0.19
N LEU A 86 1.76 -8.24 0.00
CA LEU A 86 1.26 -9.44 -0.68
C LEU A 86 1.70 -9.50 -2.15
N MET A 87 1.62 -8.38 -2.88
CA MET A 87 2.14 -8.31 -4.25
C MET A 87 3.65 -8.58 -4.30
N GLN A 88 4.43 -7.99 -3.39
CA GLN A 88 5.88 -8.21 -3.27
C GLN A 88 6.23 -9.67 -2.95
N ALA A 89 5.40 -10.35 -2.16
CA ALA A 89 5.56 -11.76 -1.85
C ALA A 89 5.13 -12.71 -2.98
N GLY A 90 4.73 -12.19 -4.15
CA GLY A 90 4.19 -13.00 -5.25
C GLY A 90 2.77 -13.52 -5.00
N ARG A 91 2.10 -13.02 -3.96
CA ARG A 91 0.76 -13.41 -3.52
C ARG A 91 -0.29 -12.40 -4.01
N ALA A 92 -0.16 -11.96 -5.26
CA ALA A 92 -0.98 -10.90 -5.82
C ALA A 92 -2.48 -11.23 -5.77
N ALA A 93 -2.86 -12.50 -5.96
CA ALA A 93 -4.26 -12.94 -5.88
C ALA A 93 -4.94 -12.60 -4.54
N GLU A 94 -4.18 -12.47 -3.45
CA GLU A 94 -4.67 -12.11 -2.12
C GLU A 94 -4.73 -10.58 -1.88
N SER A 95 -4.26 -9.78 -2.83
CA SER A 95 -4.12 -8.32 -2.67
C SER A 95 -5.40 -7.55 -2.97
N ARG A 96 -6.33 -8.13 -3.74
CA ARG A 96 -7.58 -7.48 -4.16
C ARG A 96 -8.45 -7.09 -2.96
N GLU A 97 -8.75 -8.04 -2.08
CA GLU A 97 -9.62 -7.79 -0.92
C GLU A 97 -9.06 -6.69 0.01
N PRO A 98 -7.77 -6.69 0.39
CA PRO A 98 -7.18 -5.55 1.10
C PRO A 98 -7.30 -4.22 0.35
N LEU A 99 -7.09 -4.17 -0.97
CA LEU A 99 -7.22 -2.91 -1.73
C LEU A 99 -8.66 -2.39 -1.75
N GLU A 100 -9.64 -3.28 -1.90
CA GLU A 100 -11.07 -2.93 -1.81
C GLU A 100 -11.44 -2.41 -0.42
N ALA A 101 -10.95 -3.07 0.65
CA ALA A 101 -11.14 -2.62 2.02
C ALA A 101 -10.49 -1.25 2.28
N SER A 102 -9.29 -1.00 1.74
CA SER A 102 -8.63 0.31 1.77
C SER A 102 -9.50 1.39 1.13
N LEU A 103 -10.02 1.12 -0.06
CA LEU A 103 -10.81 2.07 -0.83
C LEU A 103 -12.14 2.38 -0.14
N ALA A 104 -12.81 1.34 0.39
CA ALA A 104 -14.04 1.49 1.15
C ALA A 104 -13.82 2.35 2.41
N ALA A 105 -12.75 2.07 3.18
CA ALA A 105 -12.40 2.85 4.37
C ALA A 105 -12.06 4.31 4.03
N ALA A 106 -11.33 4.56 2.93
CA ALA A 106 -10.99 5.91 2.49
C ALA A 106 -12.22 6.69 2.04
N ARG A 107 -13.12 6.06 1.26
CA ARG A 107 -14.37 6.67 0.78
C ARG A 107 -15.33 6.99 1.92
N ALA A 108 -15.50 6.08 2.88
CA ALA A 108 -16.35 6.30 4.04
C ALA A 108 -15.92 7.53 4.88
N ARG A 109 -14.63 7.88 4.81
CA ARG A 109 -14.03 9.00 5.54
C ARG A 109 -13.81 10.24 4.66
N GLN A 110 -14.16 10.17 3.38
CA GLN A 110 -13.88 11.22 2.38
C GLN A 110 -12.38 11.61 2.37
N ALA A 111 -11.50 10.63 2.58
CA ALA A 111 -10.06 10.83 2.63
C ALA A 111 -9.47 10.82 1.22
N ASP A 112 -9.67 11.92 0.47
CA ASP A 112 -9.28 12.05 -0.93
C ASP A 112 -7.84 11.58 -1.21
N PHE A 113 -6.90 11.92 -0.34
CA PHE A 113 -5.51 11.48 -0.49
C PHE A 113 -5.36 9.95 -0.46
N ASP A 114 -6.01 9.28 0.49
CA ASP A 114 -6.00 7.82 0.59
C ASP A 114 -6.79 7.15 -0.53
N ILE A 115 -7.86 7.79 -1.03
CA ILE A 115 -8.60 7.33 -2.22
C ILE A 115 -7.64 7.33 -3.43
N GLY A 116 -6.99 8.45 -3.70
CA GLY A 116 -6.07 8.59 -4.84
C GLY A 116 -4.92 7.57 -4.78
N LEU A 117 -4.33 7.38 -3.59
CA LEU A 117 -3.27 6.39 -3.39
C LEU A 117 -3.75 4.94 -3.52
N THR A 118 -4.97 4.62 -3.09
CA THR A 118 -5.53 3.27 -3.22
C THR A 118 -5.90 2.94 -4.66
N LEU A 119 -6.47 3.88 -5.40
CA LEU A 119 -6.74 3.71 -6.84
C LEU A 119 -5.45 3.49 -7.63
N ARG A 120 -4.36 4.19 -7.27
CA ARG A 120 -3.03 3.94 -7.84
C ARG A 120 -2.57 2.51 -7.58
N ALA A 121 -2.75 2.03 -6.35
CA ALA A 121 -2.38 0.68 -5.94
C ALA A 121 -3.22 -0.39 -6.66
N LEU A 122 -4.51 -0.14 -6.94
CA LEU A 122 -5.37 -1.02 -7.75
C LEU A 122 -4.88 -1.14 -9.19
N ALA A 123 -4.44 -0.04 -9.80
CA ALA A 123 -3.85 -0.07 -11.14
C ALA A 123 -2.52 -0.83 -11.18
N GLU A 124 -1.70 -0.70 -10.14
CA GLU A 124 -0.46 -1.48 -9.98
C GLU A 124 -0.76 -2.97 -9.78
N PHE A 125 -1.76 -3.30 -8.95
CA PHE A 125 -2.25 -4.67 -8.75
C PHE A 125 -2.70 -5.32 -10.05
N ALA A 126 -3.48 -4.63 -10.89
CA ALA A 126 -3.94 -5.18 -12.16
C ALA A 126 -2.75 -5.63 -13.03
N ARG A 127 -1.71 -4.78 -13.14
CA ARG A 127 -0.48 -5.13 -13.88
C ARG A 127 0.24 -6.34 -13.28
N VAL A 128 0.41 -6.37 -11.96
CA VAL A 128 1.09 -7.49 -11.27
C VAL A 128 0.31 -8.80 -11.42
N ALA A 129 -1.03 -8.74 -11.37
CA ALA A 129 -1.91 -9.90 -11.50
C ALA A 129 -2.06 -10.39 -12.96
N GLY A 130 -1.50 -9.68 -13.94
CA GLY A 130 -1.70 -9.98 -15.36
C GLY A 130 -3.11 -9.63 -15.86
N GLU A 131 -3.80 -8.75 -15.16
CA GLU A 131 -5.12 -8.23 -15.52
C GLU A 131 -4.99 -6.92 -16.33
N PRO A 132 -5.92 -6.63 -17.25
CA PRO A 132 -5.93 -5.35 -17.95
C PRO A 132 -6.17 -4.21 -16.95
N PRO A 133 -5.29 -3.18 -16.88
CA PRO A 133 -5.53 -2.01 -16.04
C PRO A 133 -6.80 -1.28 -16.49
N ASP A 134 -7.62 -0.86 -15.53
CA ASP A 134 -8.78 -0.02 -15.80
C ASP A 134 -8.33 1.45 -16.01
N PRO A 135 -8.47 2.02 -17.22
CA PRO A 135 -8.03 3.38 -17.49
C PRO A 135 -8.80 4.44 -16.68
N ASP A 136 -10.05 4.15 -16.30
CA ASP A 136 -10.86 5.09 -15.51
C ASP A 136 -10.34 5.16 -14.07
N VAL A 137 -9.91 4.02 -13.50
CA VAL A 137 -9.27 3.95 -12.18
C VAL A 137 -7.94 4.72 -12.16
N GLU A 138 -7.12 4.56 -13.19
CA GLU A 138 -5.86 5.30 -13.33
C GLU A 138 -6.11 6.81 -13.45
N GLN A 139 -7.08 7.21 -14.27
CA GLN A 139 -7.42 8.60 -14.50
C GLN A 139 -8.04 9.26 -13.26
N GLU A 140 -8.90 8.55 -12.52
CA GLU A 140 -9.47 9.01 -11.25
C GLU A 140 -8.36 9.23 -10.20
N SER A 141 -7.46 8.25 -10.04
CA SER A 141 -6.29 8.36 -9.15
C SER A 141 -5.47 9.63 -9.46
N LYS A 142 -5.11 9.81 -10.74
CA LYS A 142 -4.33 10.97 -11.20
C LYS A 142 -5.07 12.27 -10.92
N THR A 143 -6.35 12.34 -11.25
CA THR A 143 -7.16 13.55 -11.06
C THR A 143 -7.23 13.98 -9.60
N ILE A 144 -7.42 13.02 -8.68
CA ILE A 144 -7.46 13.29 -7.25
C ILE A 144 -6.09 13.77 -6.74
N LEU A 145 -5.01 13.08 -7.10
CA LEU A 145 -3.66 13.43 -6.63
C LEU A 145 -3.19 14.77 -7.20
N ASP A 146 -3.48 15.07 -8.47
CA ASP A 146 -3.21 16.36 -9.11
C ASP A 146 -3.96 17.50 -8.40
N ARG A 147 -5.25 17.31 -8.09
CA ARG A 147 -6.06 18.29 -7.36
C ARG A 147 -5.51 18.59 -5.96
N LEU A 148 -4.90 17.59 -5.31
CA LEU A 148 -4.26 17.73 -4.01
C LEU A 148 -2.83 18.30 -4.08
N GLY A 149 -2.31 18.58 -5.28
CA GLY A 149 -0.96 19.11 -5.48
C GLY A 149 0.15 18.08 -5.21
N VAL A 150 -0.15 16.77 -5.30
CA VAL A 150 0.83 15.71 -5.09
C VAL A 150 1.76 15.63 -6.29
N VAL A 151 2.99 16.15 -6.14
CA VAL A 151 3.99 16.19 -7.22
C VAL A 151 4.60 14.81 -7.49
N THR A 152 4.80 14.01 -6.44
CA THR A 152 5.39 12.68 -6.56
C THR A 152 4.81 11.74 -5.51
N VAL A 153 4.60 10.49 -5.92
CA VAL A 153 4.30 9.37 -5.02
C VAL A 153 5.50 8.44 -5.06
N PRO A 154 6.07 8.04 -3.91
CA PRO A 154 7.19 7.10 -3.90
C PRO A 154 6.88 5.81 -4.65
N HIS A 155 7.86 5.34 -5.41
CA HIS A 155 7.78 4.07 -6.12
C HIS A 155 7.79 2.91 -5.13
N VAL A 156 6.86 1.96 -5.26
CA VAL A 156 6.85 0.71 -4.50
C VAL A 156 7.54 -0.37 -5.35
N PRO A 157 8.58 -1.04 -4.85
CA PRO A 157 9.22 -2.13 -5.59
C PRO A 157 8.22 -3.29 -5.73
N LEU A 158 7.80 -3.59 -6.96
CA LEU A 158 6.86 -4.66 -7.29
C LEU A 158 7.51 -5.67 -8.25
N PRO A 159 7.09 -6.94 -8.23
CA PRO A 159 7.58 -7.92 -9.19
C PRO A 159 7.17 -7.52 -10.61
N ALA A 160 7.96 -7.93 -11.59
CA ALA A 160 7.64 -7.71 -13.00
C ALA A 160 6.30 -8.39 -13.34
N PRO A 161 5.48 -7.79 -14.22
CA PRO A 161 4.25 -8.41 -14.68
C PRO A 161 4.59 -9.75 -15.37
N PRO A 162 3.70 -10.76 -15.27
CA PRO A 162 3.92 -12.03 -15.94
C PRO A 162 4.05 -11.81 -17.46
N ILE A 163 5.09 -12.38 -18.07
CA ILE A 163 5.26 -12.33 -19.53
C ILE A 163 4.18 -13.21 -20.16
N VAL A 164 3.21 -12.59 -20.82
CA VAL A 164 2.26 -13.31 -21.68
C VAL A 164 2.99 -13.67 -22.98
N VAL A 165 3.48 -14.90 -23.07
CA VAL A 165 3.97 -15.45 -24.33
C VAL A 165 2.77 -15.69 -25.24
N ILE A 166 2.56 -14.81 -26.22
CA ILE A 166 1.58 -15.06 -27.28
C ILE A 166 2.15 -16.18 -28.15
N PRO A 167 1.48 -17.34 -28.28
CA PRO A 167 1.94 -18.37 -29.20
C PRO A 167 1.90 -17.79 -30.62
N GLU A 168 3.04 -17.82 -31.33
CA GLU A 168 3.05 -17.46 -32.75
C GLU A 168 2.05 -18.36 -33.48
N GLY A 169 1.08 -17.73 -34.14
CA GLY A 169 0.12 -18.44 -34.98
C GLY A 169 0.86 -19.22 -36.08
N PRO A 170 0.26 -20.29 -36.62
CA PRO A 170 0.90 -21.08 -37.66
C PRO A 170 1.29 -20.20 -38.85
N LEU A 171 2.54 -20.36 -39.32
CA LEU A 171 3.05 -19.68 -40.50
C LEU A 171 2.11 -19.91 -41.70
N PRO A 172 1.83 -18.88 -42.52
CA PRO A 172 0.96 -19.03 -43.68
C PRO A 172 1.53 -20.07 -44.64
N VAL A 173 0.70 -21.04 -45.04
CA VAL A 173 1.06 -22.03 -46.06
C VAL A 173 1.07 -21.34 -47.42
N PRO A 174 2.18 -21.38 -48.18
CA PRO A 174 2.22 -20.78 -49.51
C PRO A 174 1.28 -21.54 -50.47
N THR A 175 0.51 -20.78 -51.24
CA THR A 175 -0.37 -21.25 -52.32
C THR A 175 0.41 -21.73 -53.54
#